data_AF-X0VYX8-F1
#
_entry.id   AF-X0VYX8-F1
#
_cell.length_a   1.000
_cell.length_b   1.000
_cell.length_c   1.000
_cell.angle_alpha   90.00
_cell.angle_beta   90.00
_cell.angle_gamma   90.00
#
_symmetry.space_group_name_H-M   'P 1'
#
loop_
_entity.id
_entity.type
_entity.pdbx_description
1 polymer ?
#
loop_
_entity_poly.entity_id
_entity_poly.type
_entity_poly.pdbx_seq_one_letter_code
_entity_poly.pdbx_strand_id
1 'polypeptide(L)'
;MAKKTKIAVIGMGYVGIPAAALLADVEGFDVIGLQRRSKSSGWKIDALNKGECPILNEPDLPELIKRVVLEKKSFRVTDDTDILKDMDYILIDVQTPTDKETHEPLYLSLREVTATVGKKMRKGAVVALESTVAPGTTEFIVKTILEENSGMKTGEDFHLVFAYERVMVGRLINNIVNYPRIIGGITEECSKKGLWLYKHIVNEELISVSATTAEVAKVVENTY
;
A
#
# COMPACT_ATOMS: atom_id res chain seq x y z
N MET A 1 -10.27 -6.99 24.97
CA MET A 1 -10.14 -5.97 23.90
C MET A 1 -10.44 -6.66 22.57
N ALA A 2 -11.17 -6.01 21.66
CA ALA A 2 -11.43 -6.58 20.33
C ALA A 2 -10.10 -6.77 19.58
N LYS A 3 -10.00 -7.83 18.76
CA LYS A 3 -8.82 -8.08 17.93
C LYS A 3 -8.68 -6.95 16.91
N LYS A 4 -7.54 -6.26 16.89
CA LYS A 4 -7.24 -5.21 15.90
C LYS A 4 -6.89 -5.83 14.55
N THR A 5 -7.22 -5.13 13.46
CA THR A 5 -6.72 -5.44 12.11
C THR A 5 -5.32 -4.85 11.94
N LYS A 6 -4.34 -5.71 11.66
CA LYS A 6 -2.93 -5.34 11.52
C LYS A 6 -2.57 -5.08 10.06
N ILE A 7 -2.03 -3.91 9.78
CA ILE A 7 -1.75 -3.45 8.42
C ILE A 7 -0.28 -3.05 8.32
N ALA A 8 0.45 -3.60 7.37
CA ALA A 8 1.75 -3.07 6.97
C ALA A 8 1.60 -2.23 5.71
N VAL A 9 2.27 -1.09 5.67
CA VAL A 9 2.37 -0.25 4.46
C VAL A 9 3.84 -0.12 4.10
N ILE A 10 4.25 -0.64 2.95
CA ILE A 10 5.65 -0.68 2.53
C ILE A 10 5.93 0.46 1.56
N GLY A 11 6.75 1.41 1.98
CA GLY A 11 7.09 2.60 1.19
C GLY A 11 6.50 3.87 1.77
N MET A 12 7.27 4.59 2.58
CA MET A 12 6.84 5.85 3.21
C MET A 12 7.11 7.04 2.27
N GLY A 13 6.36 7.05 1.17
CA GLY A 13 6.36 8.10 0.13
C GLY A 13 5.10 8.96 0.14
N TYR A 14 4.85 9.63 -0.98
CA TYR A 14 3.66 10.48 -1.19
C TYR A 14 2.33 9.70 -1.18
N VAL A 15 2.38 8.40 -1.45
CA VAL A 15 1.19 7.52 -1.38
C VAL A 15 1.12 6.83 -0.02
N GLY A 16 2.16 6.08 0.35
CA GLY A 16 2.11 5.24 1.54
C GLY A 16 2.00 5.99 2.87
N ILE A 17 2.54 7.22 3.00
CA ILE A 17 2.40 8.01 4.24
C ILE A 17 0.93 8.39 4.49
N PRO A 18 0.22 9.08 3.58
CA PRO A 18 -1.18 9.42 3.81
C PRO A 18 -2.09 8.19 3.89
N ALA A 19 -1.84 7.14 3.09
CA ALA A 19 -2.59 5.89 3.18
C ALA A 19 -2.45 5.24 4.56
N ALA A 20 -1.21 5.11 5.07
CA ALA A 20 -0.96 4.57 6.40
C ALA A 20 -1.59 5.43 7.51
N ALA A 21 -1.50 6.76 7.40
CA ALA A 21 -2.06 7.67 8.38
C ALA A 21 -3.60 7.62 8.41
N LEU A 22 -4.27 7.54 7.26
CA LEU A 22 -5.72 7.38 7.17
C LEU A 22 -6.18 6.04 7.75
N LEU A 23 -5.51 4.94 7.38
CA LEU A 23 -5.83 3.61 7.91
C LEU A 23 -5.60 3.53 9.43
N ALA A 24 -4.57 4.19 9.95
CA ALA A 24 -4.29 4.21 11.38
C ALA A 24 -5.31 5.03 12.17
N ASP A 25 -6.03 5.95 11.52
CA ASP A 25 -7.09 6.71 12.17
C ASP A 25 -8.43 5.95 12.23
N VAL A 26 -8.54 4.80 11.57
CA VAL A 26 -9.69 3.91 11.68
C VAL A 26 -9.66 3.19 13.03
N GLU A 27 -10.78 3.23 13.76
CA GLU A 27 -10.90 2.52 15.04
C GLU A 27 -10.75 1.00 14.84
N GLY A 28 -9.97 0.35 15.71
CA GLY A 28 -9.67 -1.08 15.60
C GLY A 28 -8.57 -1.44 14.59
N PHE A 29 -7.93 -0.48 13.92
CA PHE A 29 -6.78 -0.75 13.05
C PHE A 29 -5.45 -0.48 13.80
N ASP A 30 -4.40 -1.20 13.41
CA ASP A 30 -3.04 -1.03 13.90
C ASP A 30 -2.09 -1.08 12.68
N VAL A 31 -1.45 0.05 12.38
CA VAL A 31 -0.70 0.24 11.14
C VAL A 31 0.79 0.39 11.44
N ILE A 32 1.60 -0.34 10.68
CA ILE A 32 3.06 -0.25 10.74
C ILE A 32 3.58 0.12 9.36
N GLY A 33 4.18 1.30 9.24
CA GLY A 33 4.94 1.68 8.07
C GLY A 33 6.26 0.92 8.01
N LEU A 34 6.58 0.32 6.86
CA LEU A 34 7.85 -0.31 6.59
C LEU A 34 8.64 0.55 5.61
N GLN A 35 9.80 1.03 6.04
CA GLN A 35 10.68 1.88 5.25
C GLN A 35 12.12 1.41 5.39
N ARG A 36 12.78 1.10 4.27
CA ARG A 36 14.22 0.79 4.28
C ARG A 36 15.00 1.99 4.83
N ARG A 37 15.91 1.74 5.78
CA ARG A 37 16.85 2.73 6.33
C ARG A 37 17.99 3.03 5.35
N SER A 38 17.64 3.66 4.23
CA SER A 38 18.58 4.12 3.21
C SER A 38 19.18 5.48 3.57
N LYS A 39 20.30 5.86 2.94
CA LYS A 39 20.86 7.22 3.10
C LYS A 39 19.90 8.33 2.68
N SER A 40 19.06 8.10 1.67
CA SER A 40 18.19 9.13 1.09
C SER A 40 16.81 9.23 1.76
N SER A 41 16.34 8.15 2.40
CA SER A 41 14.96 8.09 2.92
C SER A 41 14.83 7.50 4.32
N GLY A 42 15.90 7.01 4.94
CA GLY A 42 15.86 6.40 6.27
C GLY A 42 15.46 7.37 7.38
N TRP A 43 15.78 8.66 7.22
CA TRP A 43 15.41 9.72 8.17
C TRP A 43 13.89 9.83 8.39
N LYS A 44 13.07 9.39 7.42
CA LYS A 44 11.61 9.40 7.52
C LYS A 44 11.10 8.50 8.65
N ILE A 45 11.81 7.42 8.98
CA ILE A 45 11.45 6.52 10.08
C ILE A 45 11.42 7.30 11.39
N ASP A 46 12.48 8.06 11.65
CA ASP A 46 12.64 8.76 12.92
C ASP A 46 11.72 9.99 13.00
N ALA A 47 11.50 10.69 11.89
CA ALA A 47 10.55 11.80 11.81
C ALA A 47 9.10 11.34 12.04
N LEU A 48 8.64 10.32 11.33
CA LEU A 48 7.27 9.81 11.45
C LEU A 48 6.97 9.29 12.86
N ASN A 49 7.92 8.60 13.50
CA ASN A 49 7.75 8.12 14.88
C ASN A 49 7.72 9.24 15.94
N LYS A 50 8.12 10.47 15.58
CA LYS A 50 7.94 11.67 16.43
C LYS A 50 6.62 12.41 16.15
N GLY A 51 5.81 11.92 15.20
CA GLY A 51 4.62 12.60 14.73
C GLY A 51 4.92 13.76 13.75
N GLU A 52 6.12 13.79 13.16
CA GLU A 52 6.52 14.81 12.19
C GLU A 52 6.17 14.35 10.76
N CYS A 53 5.64 15.25 9.93
CA CYS A 53 5.32 14.96 8.53
C CYS A 53 6.55 15.16 7.61
N PRO A 54 7.03 14.13 6.91
CA PRO A 54 8.12 14.27 5.93
C PRO A 54 7.73 14.96 4.63
N ILE A 55 6.42 15.14 4.38
CA ILE A 55 5.90 15.73 3.15
C ILE A 55 5.55 17.20 3.42
N LEU A 56 6.14 18.09 2.64
CA LEU A 56 5.90 19.53 2.74
C LEU A 56 4.64 19.92 1.96
N ASN A 57 3.97 20.98 2.42
CA ASN A 57 2.81 21.60 1.76
C ASN A 57 1.59 20.67 1.59
N GLU A 58 1.40 19.71 2.49
CA GLU A 58 0.20 18.85 2.53
C GLU A 58 -0.75 19.31 3.62
N PRO A 59 -1.96 19.80 3.28
CA PRO A 59 -3.00 20.09 4.27
C PRO A 59 -3.42 18.84 5.03
N ASP A 60 -3.75 19.01 6.31
CA ASP A 60 -4.31 18.00 7.24
C ASP A 60 -3.42 16.80 7.57
N LEU A 61 -2.44 16.47 6.72
CA LEU A 61 -1.56 15.32 6.89
C LEU A 61 -0.65 15.45 8.13
N PRO A 62 -0.02 16.60 8.44
CA PRO A 62 0.78 16.75 9.66
C PRO A 62 -0.03 16.52 10.93
N GLU A 63 -1.22 17.10 11.02
CA GLU A 63 -2.13 16.94 12.15
C GLU A 63 -2.61 15.49 12.29
N LEU A 64 -2.95 14.84 11.16
CA LEU A 64 -3.33 13.43 11.14
C LEU A 64 -2.20 12.53 11.63
N ILE A 65 -0.97 12.71 11.12
CA ILE A 65 0.22 11.94 11.56
C ILE A 65 0.43 12.10 13.06
N LYS A 66 0.40 13.34 13.56
CA LYS A 66 0.57 13.62 14.99
C LYS A 66 -0.48 12.90 15.83
N ARG A 67 -1.75 12.93 15.41
CA ARG A 67 -2.86 12.23 16.07
C ARG A 67 -2.64 10.72 16.12
N VAL A 68 -2.36 10.08 14.98
CA VAL A 68 -2.25 8.61 14.93
C VAL A 68 -1.00 8.07 15.63
N VAL A 69 0.09 8.85 15.69
CA VAL A 69 1.34 8.46 16.34
C VAL A 69 1.33 8.76 17.84
N LEU A 70 0.98 9.99 18.24
CA LEU A 70 1.16 10.45 19.63
C LEU A 70 -0.07 10.23 20.49
N GLU A 71 -1.26 10.39 19.93
CA GLU A 71 -2.53 10.33 20.68
C GLU A 71 -3.10 8.91 20.64
N LYS A 72 -3.37 8.39 19.43
CA LYS A 72 -3.98 7.06 19.23
C LYS A 72 -2.99 5.92 19.37
N LYS A 73 -1.71 6.17 19.08
CA LYS A 73 -0.64 5.17 19.06
C LYS A 73 -0.99 3.95 18.20
N SER A 74 -1.66 4.21 17.08
CA SER A 74 -2.08 3.23 16.08
C SER A 74 -1.19 3.25 14.84
N PHE A 75 -0.20 4.13 14.79
CA PHE A 75 0.79 4.20 13.72
C PHE A 75 2.22 4.27 14.27
N ARG A 76 3.11 3.49 13.69
CA ARG A 76 4.57 3.59 13.86
C ARG A 76 5.30 3.16 12.61
N VAL A 77 6.56 3.52 12.46
CA VAL A 77 7.39 3.16 11.31
C VAL A 77 8.63 2.36 11.76
N THR A 78 9.01 1.36 10.98
CA THR A 78 10.21 0.55 11.22
C THR A 78 10.90 0.17 9.91
N ASP A 79 12.14 -0.27 10.01
CA ASP A 79 12.91 -0.97 8.98
C ASP A 79 12.95 -2.49 9.19
N ASP A 80 12.35 -2.99 10.28
CA ASP A 80 12.26 -4.41 10.57
C ASP A 80 11.17 -5.08 9.72
N THR A 81 11.61 -5.92 8.79
CA THR A 81 10.73 -6.68 7.89
C THR A 81 10.03 -7.86 8.59
N ASP A 82 10.42 -8.24 9.82
CA ASP A 82 9.77 -9.33 10.55
C ASP A 82 8.33 -9.02 10.97
N ILE A 83 7.93 -7.74 10.97
CA ILE A 83 6.53 -7.35 11.20
C ILE A 83 5.56 -8.05 10.24
N LEU A 84 6.00 -8.38 9.02
CA LEU A 84 5.16 -8.93 7.96
C LEU A 84 4.58 -10.31 8.31
N LYS A 85 5.19 -11.02 9.28
CA LYS A 85 4.77 -12.34 9.75
C LYS A 85 3.39 -12.35 10.41
N ASP A 86 2.91 -11.20 10.86
CA ASP A 86 1.67 -11.10 11.66
C ASP A 86 0.68 -10.06 11.11
N MET A 87 0.81 -9.69 9.83
CA MET A 87 -0.07 -8.69 9.21
C MET A 87 -1.30 -9.35 8.58
N ASP A 88 -2.45 -8.71 8.72
CA ASP A 88 -3.68 -9.06 7.98
C ASP A 88 -3.64 -8.49 6.57
N TYR A 89 -3.15 -7.25 6.43
CA TYR A 89 -3.01 -6.54 5.16
C TYR A 89 -1.58 -6.04 4.97
N ILE A 90 -1.08 -6.11 3.74
CA ILE A 90 0.26 -5.65 3.35
C ILE A 90 0.14 -4.81 2.08
N LEU A 91 0.29 -3.50 2.19
CA LEU A 91 0.25 -2.55 1.07
C LEU A 91 1.68 -2.33 0.53
N ILE A 92 1.84 -2.35 -0.78
CA ILE A 92 3.12 -2.15 -1.47
C ILE A 92 3.07 -0.85 -2.29
N ASP A 93 3.72 0.19 -1.77
CA ASP A 93 3.70 1.57 -2.25
C ASP A 93 5.13 2.07 -2.55
N VAL A 94 5.85 1.26 -3.31
CA VAL A 94 7.25 1.51 -3.66
C VAL A 94 7.36 2.21 -5.01
N GLN A 95 8.50 2.86 -5.22
CA GLN A 95 8.75 3.52 -6.51
C GLN A 95 8.95 2.49 -7.62
N THR A 96 8.30 2.77 -8.75
CA THR A 96 8.39 2.04 -10.01
C THR A 96 8.87 3.00 -11.12
N PRO A 97 10.12 3.49 -11.04
CA PRO A 97 10.63 4.41 -12.04
C PRO A 97 10.66 3.75 -13.42
N THR A 98 10.61 4.57 -14.48
CA THR A 98 10.81 4.11 -15.84
C THR A 98 12.22 4.46 -16.32
N ASP A 99 12.74 3.64 -17.23
CA ASP A 99 13.94 3.98 -17.98
C ASP A 99 13.69 5.25 -18.80
N LYS A 100 14.67 6.15 -18.84
CA LYS A 100 14.50 7.46 -19.49
C LYS A 100 14.49 7.39 -21.01
N GLU A 101 15.13 6.38 -21.58
CA GLU A 101 15.29 6.22 -23.02
C GLU A 101 14.23 5.27 -23.58
N THR A 102 14.02 4.12 -22.92
CA THR A 102 13.08 3.10 -23.41
C THR A 102 11.67 3.25 -22.86
N HIS A 103 11.49 4.04 -21.79
CA HIS A 103 10.25 4.14 -21.02
C HIS A 103 9.80 2.82 -20.37
N GLU A 104 10.66 1.81 -20.32
CA GLU A 104 10.35 0.53 -19.68
C GLU A 104 10.34 0.65 -18.14
N PRO A 105 9.39 0.00 -17.45
CA PRO A 105 9.37 0.03 -15.98
C PRO A 105 10.57 -0.70 -15.35
N LEU A 106 11.25 -0.04 -14.43
CA LEU A 106 12.36 -0.59 -13.64
C LEU A 106 11.84 -1.09 -12.28
N TYR A 107 11.54 -2.38 -12.21
CA TYR A 107 10.90 -3.00 -11.04
C TYR A 107 11.84 -3.55 -9.95
N LEU A 108 13.08 -3.08 -9.84
CA LEU A 108 14.03 -3.60 -8.84
C LEU A 108 13.44 -3.56 -7.41
N SER A 109 12.99 -2.38 -6.96
CA SER A 109 12.40 -2.21 -5.62
C SER A 109 11.13 -3.04 -5.44
N LEU A 110 10.27 -3.10 -6.46
CA LEU A 110 9.04 -3.87 -6.43
C LEU A 110 9.32 -5.37 -6.27
N ARG A 111 10.26 -5.93 -7.04
CA ARG A 111 10.63 -7.34 -6.98
C ARG A 111 11.26 -7.70 -5.62
N GLU A 112 12.18 -6.87 -5.11
CA GLU A 112 12.82 -7.09 -3.81
C GLU A 112 11.81 -7.11 -2.65
N VAL A 113 10.90 -6.15 -2.64
CA VAL A 113 9.86 -6.03 -1.61
C VAL A 113 8.87 -7.16 -1.73
N THR A 114 8.42 -7.49 -2.94
CA THR A 114 7.49 -8.60 -3.18
C THR A 114 8.09 -9.93 -2.72
N ALA A 115 9.37 -10.18 -3.02
CA ALA A 115 10.06 -11.39 -2.55
C ALA A 115 10.16 -11.43 -1.02
N THR A 116 10.42 -10.28 -0.38
CA THR A 116 10.45 -10.17 1.09
C THR A 116 9.08 -10.45 1.70
N VAL A 117 8.01 -9.92 1.10
CA VAL A 117 6.62 -10.19 1.51
C VAL A 117 6.32 -11.68 1.36
N GLY A 118 6.61 -12.30 0.20
CA GLY A 118 6.39 -13.73 -0.02
C GLY A 118 7.08 -14.62 1.03
N LYS A 119 8.32 -14.31 1.40
CA LYS A 119 9.07 -15.08 2.41
C LYS A 119 8.52 -14.98 3.83
N LYS A 120 7.77 -13.93 4.15
CA LYS A 120 7.42 -13.58 5.53
C LYS A 120 5.93 -13.55 5.81
N MET A 121 5.09 -13.29 4.82
CA MET A 121 3.65 -13.15 5.02
C MET A 121 3.03 -14.45 5.53
N ARG A 122 2.04 -14.32 6.41
CA ARG A 122 1.26 -15.45 6.90
C ARG A 122 0.21 -15.90 5.88
N LYS A 123 -0.22 -17.15 5.99
CA LYS A 123 -1.45 -17.63 5.34
C LYS A 123 -2.65 -16.76 5.75
N GLY A 124 -3.49 -16.41 4.80
CA GLY A 124 -4.66 -15.56 4.91
C GLY A 124 -4.36 -14.06 4.81
N ALA A 125 -3.11 -13.65 4.57
CA ALA A 125 -2.78 -12.24 4.36
C ALA A 125 -3.39 -11.72 3.05
N VAL A 126 -3.67 -10.41 3.02
CA VAL A 126 -4.10 -9.69 1.83
C VAL A 126 -2.98 -8.75 1.40
N VAL A 127 -2.41 -8.99 0.23
CA VAL A 127 -1.42 -8.11 -0.37
C VAL A 127 -2.12 -7.15 -1.32
N ALA A 128 -1.92 -5.86 -1.14
CA ALA A 128 -2.43 -4.81 -2.01
C ALA A 128 -1.26 -4.09 -2.69
N LEU A 129 -1.20 -4.16 -4.01
CA LEU A 129 -0.25 -3.39 -4.81
C LEU A 129 -0.88 -2.03 -5.14
N GLU A 130 -0.31 -0.93 -4.65
CA GLU A 130 -0.75 0.43 -5.03
C GLU A 130 0.27 1.15 -5.93
N SER A 131 1.53 0.69 -5.95
CA SER A 131 2.54 1.15 -6.90
C SER A 131 2.01 1.13 -8.35
N THR A 132 2.13 2.25 -9.07
CA THR A 132 1.76 2.30 -10.49
C THR A 132 2.61 1.32 -11.30
N VAL A 133 1.98 0.43 -12.06
CA VAL A 133 2.63 -0.63 -12.84
C VAL A 133 2.00 -0.76 -14.22
N ALA A 134 2.75 -1.31 -15.17
CA ALA A 134 2.23 -1.71 -16.47
C ALA A 134 1.22 -2.86 -16.34
N PRO A 135 0.19 -2.92 -17.21
CA PRO A 135 -0.79 -4.01 -17.21
C PRO A 135 -0.16 -5.41 -17.27
N GLY A 136 -0.69 -6.34 -16.47
CA GLY A 136 -0.19 -7.70 -16.29
C GLY A 136 0.87 -7.83 -15.19
N THR A 137 1.35 -6.74 -14.58
CA THR A 137 2.40 -6.82 -13.55
C THR A 137 1.91 -7.54 -12.30
N THR A 138 0.69 -7.28 -11.86
CA THR A 138 0.10 -7.94 -10.68
C THR A 138 0.01 -9.45 -10.89
N GLU A 139 -0.41 -9.90 -12.07
CA GLU A 139 -0.63 -11.31 -12.38
C GLU A 139 0.65 -12.08 -12.72
N PHE A 140 1.54 -11.51 -13.52
CA PHE A 140 2.70 -12.25 -14.05
C PHE A 140 4.00 -12.00 -13.30
N ILE A 141 4.09 -10.92 -12.53
CA ILE A 141 5.30 -10.57 -11.76
C ILE A 141 5.04 -10.70 -10.27
N VAL A 142 4.07 -9.94 -9.73
CA VAL A 142 3.88 -9.85 -8.28
C VAL A 142 3.37 -11.16 -7.71
N LYS A 143 2.28 -11.70 -8.28
CA LYS A 143 1.76 -13.04 -7.93
C LYS A 143 2.85 -14.10 -8.02
N THR A 144 3.56 -14.20 -9.16
CA THR A 144 4.62 -15.20 -9.37
C THR A 144 5.67 -15.15 -8.26
N ILE A 145 6.19 -13.97 -7.94
CA ILE A 145 7.21 -13.80 -6.90
C ILE A 145 6.64 -14.17 -5.52
N LEU A 146 5.40 -13.77 -5.21
CA LEU A 146 4.76 -14.11 -3.94
C LEU A 146 4.60 -15.63 -3.78
N GLU A 147 4.07 -16.32 -4.79
CA GLU A 147 3.84 -17.76 -4.77
C GLU A 147 5.16 -18.53 -4.69
N GLU A 148 6.17 -18.17 -5.49
CA GLU A 148 7.49 -18.82 -5.48
C GLU A 148 8.20 -18.68 -4.13
N ASN A 149 8.12 -17.50 -3.49
CA ASN A 149 8.85 -17.23 -2.25
C ASN A 149 8.11 -17.69 -0.99
N SER A 150 6.79 -17.88 -1.07
CA SER A 150 5.96 -18.33 0.05
C SER A 150 5.64 -19.83 0.02
N GLY A 151 5.67 -20.45 -1.16
CA GLY A 151 5.11 -21.78 -1.39
C GLY A 151 3.58 -21.84 -1.25
N MET A 152 2.91 -20.69 -1.22
CA MET A 152 1.46 -20.55 -1.10
C MET A 152 0.81 -20.20 -2.44
N LYS A 153 -0.51 -20.39 -2.56
CA LYS A 153 -1.29 -20.04 -3.76
C LYS A 153 -2.22 -18.84 -3.56
N THR A 154 -2.23 -17.93 -4.52
CA THR A 154 -3.13 -16.78 -4.55
C THR A 154 -4.58 -17.23 -4.73
N GLY A 155 -5.50 -16.68 -3.95
CA GLY A 155 -6.92 -17.02 -3.95
C GLY A 155 -7.29 -18.23 -3.08
N GLU A 156 -6.29 -19.00 -2.63
CA GLU A 156 -6.48 -20.15 -1.73
C GLU A 156 -5.84 -19.90 -0.36
N ASP A 157 -4.55 -19.56 -0.35
CA ASP A 157 -3.75 -19.38 0.85
C ASP A 157 -3.57 -17.90 1.21
N PHE A 158 -3.56 -16.99 0.24
CA PHE A 158 -3.48 -15.54 0.45
C PHE A 158 -4.24 -14.81 -0.64
N HIS A 159 -4.48 -13.51 -0.47
CA HIS A 159 -5.21 -12.68 -1.43
C HIS A 159 -4.32 -11.60 -2.03
N LEU A 160 -4.52 -11.30 -3.31
CA LEU A 160 -3.77 -10.26 -4.03
C LEU A 160 -4.72 -9.35 -4.79
N VAL A 161 -4.58 -8.04 -4.56
CA VAL A 161 -5.30 -6.99 -5.28
C VAL A 161 -4.33 -5.93 -5.80
N PHE A 162 -4.67 -5.35 -6.94
CA PHE A 162 -4.17 -4.05 -7.36
C PHE A 162 -5.20 -2.99 -6.98
N ALA A 163 -4.79 -1.96 -6.27
CA ALA A 163 -5.68 -0.86 -5.87
C ALA A 163 -4.91 0.43 -6.00
N TYR A 164 -5.35 1.33 -6.87
CA TYR A 164 -4.66 2.60 -7.07
C TYR A 164 -5.49 3.78 -6.60
N GLU A 165 -4.80 4.86 -6.29
CA GLU A 165 -5.37 6.15 -5.96
C GLU A 165 -5.05 7.22 -7.00
N ARG A 166 -5.81 8.30 -6.92
CA ARG A 166 -5.68 9.47 -7.78
C ARG A 166 -5.16 10.63 -6.94
N VAL A 167 -3.90 10.54 -6.55
CA VAL A 167 -3.29 11.53 -5.65
C VAL A 167 -2.56 12.63 -6.39
N MET A 168 -2.60 13.82 -5.80
CA MET A 168 -1.84 14.99 -6.22
C MET A 168 -1.27 15.68 -4.98
N VAL A 169 -0.01 16.09 -5.06
CA VAL A 169 0.66 16.85 -3.97
C VAL A 169 -0.14 18.14 -3.70
N GLY A 170 -0.32 18.45 -2.42
CA GLY A 170 -1.16 19.53 -1.90
C GLY A 170 -2.62 19.13 -1.66
N ARG A 171 -3.01 17.91 -2.01
CA ARG A 171 -4.38 17.39 -1.84
C ARG A 171 -4.43 15.90 -1.49
N LEU A 172 -3.34 15.32 -0.96
CA LEU A 172 -3.22 13.86 -0.80
C LEU A 172 -4.39 13.24 -0.01
N ILE A 173 -4.67 13.76 1.18
CA ILE A 173 -5.76 13.25 2.03
C ILE A 173 -7.12 13.41 1.34
N ASN A 174 -7.41 14.62 0.85
CA ASN A 174 -8.67 14.90 0.17
C ASN A 174 -8.89 13.96 -1.02
N ASN A 175 -7.85 13.71 -1.82
CA ASN A 175 -7.96 12.85 -2.99
C ASN A 175 -8.17 11.38 -2.62
N ILE A 176 -7.49 10.86 -1.60
CA ILE A 176 -7.69 9.46 -1.18
C ILE A 176 -9.12 9.25 -0.67
N VAL A 177 -9.65 10.22 0.07
CA VAL A 177 -10.95 10.09 0.75
C VAL A 177 -12.13 10.39 -0.19
N ASN A 178 -12.02 11.40 -1.04
CA ASN A 178 -13.16 11.98 -1.77
C ASN A 178 -13.15 11.70 -3.28
N TYR A 179 -12.36 10.74 -3.76
CA TYR A 179 -12.41 10.27 -5.15
C TYR A 179 -12.80 8.79 -5.18
N PRO A 180 -13.54 8.34 -6.20
CA PRO A 180 -13.79 6.91 -6.39
C PRO A 180 -12.48 6.14 -6.39
N ARG A 181 -12.49 4.88 -5.96
CA ARG A 181 -11.29 4.03 -5.96
C ARG A 181 -11.54 2.74 -6.70
N ILE A 182 -10.63 2.38 -7.61
CA ILE A 182 -10.71 1.13 -8.36
C ILE A 182 -9.88 0.07 -7.66
N ILE A 183 -10.46 -1.11 -7.45
CA ILE A 183 -9.84 -2.25 -6.79
C ILE A 183 -10.00 -3.47 -7.72
N GLY A 184 -8.88 -4.04 -8.13
CA GLY A 184 -8.79 -5.17 -9.03
C GLY A 184 -8.13 -6.39 -8.37
N GLY A 185 -8.91 -7.42 -8.03
CA GLY A 185 -8.39 -8.67 -7.50
C GLY A 185 -7.97 -9.66 -8.58
N ILE A 186 -7.04 -10.56 -8.24
CA ILE A 186 -6.74 -11.76 -9.05
C ILE A 186 -7.94 -12.72 -9.11
N THR A 187 -8.75 -12.73 -8.06
CA THR A 187 -10.05 -13.42 -8.00
C THR A 187 -11.10 -12.49 -7.41
N GLU A 188 -12.38 -12.84 -7.56
CA GLU A 188 -13.47 -12.06 -6.95
C GLU A 188 -13.35 -11.97 -5.42
N GLU A 189 -12.91 -13.05 -4.76
CA GLU A 189 -12.69 -13.03 -3.31
C GLU A 189 -11.54 -12.10 -2.93
N CYS A 190 -10.47 -12.03 -3.74
CA CYS A 190 -9.43 -11.03 -3.55
C CYS A 190 -10.00 -9.61 -3.61
N SER A 191 -10.82 -9.30 -4.62
CA SER A 191 -11.49 -7.99 -4.73
C SER A 191 -12.33 -7.69 -3.50
N LYS A 192 -13.09 -8.66 -2.97
CA LYS A 192 -13.87 -8.50 -1.73
C LYS A 192 -12.99 -8.13 -0.53
N LYS A 193 -11.80 -8.74 -0.39
CA LYS A 193 -10.85 -8.39 0.68
C LYS A 193 -10.31 -6.98 0.55
N GLY A 194 -10.01 -6.53 -0.67
CA GLY A 194 -9.57 -5.17 -0.95
C GLY A 194 -10.67 -4.14 -0.67
N LEU A 195 -11.88 -4.37 -1.19
CA LEU A 195 -13.07 -3.54 -0.94
C LEU A 195 -13.33 -3.36 0.55
N TRP A 196 -13.23 -4.45 1.33
CA TRP A 196 -13.41 -4.39 2.77
C TRP A 196 -12.40 -3.46 3.45
N LEU A 197 -11.15 -3.40 2.99
CA LEU A 197 -10.15 -2.52 3.59
C LEU A 197 -10.49 -1.05 3.29
N TYR A 198 -10.58 -0.73 2.01
CA TYR A 198 -10.62 0.66 1.56
C TYR A 198 -11.93 1.39 1.87
N LYS A 199 -13.04 0.68 2.12
CA LYS A 199 -14.32 1.31 2.53
C LYS A 199 -14.25 2.08 3.85
N HIS A 200 -13.18 1.88 4.64
CA HIS A 200 -13.01 2.58 5.91
C HIS A 200 -12.34 3.95 5.75
N ILE A 201 -11.74 4.23 4.59
CA ILE A 201 -11.02 5.49 4.33
C ILE A 201 -11.49 6.23 3.08
N VAL A 202 -12.27 5.58 2.21
CA VAL A 202 -12.86 6.18 1.01
C VAL A 202 -14.34 6.45 1.26
N ASN A 203 -14.77 7.69 1.06
CA ASN A 203 -16.17 8.13 1.19
C ASN A 203 -16.96 8.01 -0.12
N GLU A 204 -16.26 7.86 -1.24
CA GLU A 204 -16.83 7.72 -2.58
C GLU A 204 -16.97 6.24 -3.01
N GLU A 205 -17.44 6.04 -4.25
CA GLU A 205 -17.64 4.71 -4.83
C GLU A 205 -16.35 3.89 -4.88
N LEU A 206 -16.44 2.64 -4.41
CA LEU A 206 -15.42 1.62 -4.61
C LEU A 206 -15.80 0.71 -5.79
N ILE A 207 -15.04 0.80 -6.87
CA ILE A 207 -15.30 0.10 -8.12
C ILE A 207 -14.47 -1.18 -8.17
N SER A 208 -15.15 -2.33 -8.25
CA SER A 208 -14.50 -3.64 -8.33
C SER A 208 -14.36 -4.11 -9.77
N VAL A 209 -13.13 -4.46 -10.17
CA VAL A 209 -12.81 -5.00 -11.50
C VAL A 209 -11.78 -6.14 -11.38
N SER A 210 -11.21 -6.60 -12.50
CA SER A 210 -10.05 -7.50 -12.48
C SER A 210 -8.75 -6.70 -12.23
N ALA A 211 -7.71 -7.35 -11.69
CA ALA A 211 -6.40 -6.71 -11.49
C ALA A 211 -5.89 -6.02 -12.77
N THR A 212 -5.90 -6.74 -13.90
CA THR A 212 -5.45 -6.21 -15.20
C THR A 212 -6.29 -5.03 -15.67
N THR A 213 -7.62 -5.07 -15.47
CA THR A 213 -8.50 -3.92 -15.80
C THR A 213 -8.16 -2.69 -14.95
N ALA A 214 -7.90 -2.87 -13.66
CA ALA A 214 -7.53 -1.76 -12.78
C ALA A 214 -6.16 -1.16 -13.16
N GLU A 215 -5.17 -1.98 -13.54
CA GLU A 215 -3.88 -1.51 -14.05
C GLU A 215 -4.04 -0.71 -15.35
N VAL A 216 -4.84 -1.22 -16.30
CA VAL A 216 -5.14 -0.51 -17.55
C VAL A 216 -5.81 0.83 -17.27
N ALA A 217 -6.81 0.86 -16.38
CA ALA A 217 -7.51 2.10 -16.02
C ALA A 217 -6.52 3.16 -15.49
N LYS A 218 -5.61 2.77 -14.59
CA LYS A 218 -4.59 3.69 -14.06
C LYS A 218 -3.68 4.26 -15.16
N VAL A 219 -3.18 3.41 -16.06
CA VAL A 219 -2.28 3.85 -17.13
C VAL A 219 -3.01 4.75 -18.13
N VAL A 220 -4.25 4.40 -18.49
CA VAL A 220 -5.07 5.21 -19.42
C VAL A 220 -5.39 6.58 -18.82
N GLU A 221 -5.75 6.65 -17.54
CA GLU A 221 -6.03 7.93 -16.86
C GLU A 221 -4.82 8.87 -16.84
N ASN A 222 -3.61 8.33 -16.69
CA ASN A 222 -2.39 9.14 -16.72
C ASN A 222 -1.96 9.53 -18.15
N THR A 223 -2.44 8.80 -19.17
CA THR A 223 -2.06 9.01 -20.58
C THR A 223 -2.93 10.06 -21.27
N TYR A 224 -4.21 10.15 -20.90
CA TYR A 224 -5.19 11.09 -21.47
C TYR A 224 -4.95 12.52 -21.00
#